data_AF-A0A9X0QDL9-F1
#
_entry.id   AF-A0A9X0QDL9-F1
#
_cell.length_a   1.000
_cell.length_b   1.000
_cell.length_c   1.000
_cell.angle_alpha   90.00
_cell.angle_beta   90.00
_cell.angle_gamma   90.00
#
_symmetry.space_group_name_H-M   'P 1'
#
loop_
_entity.id
_entity.type
_entity.pdbx_description
1 polymer ?
#
loop_
_entity_poly.entity_id
_entity_poly.type
_entity_poly.pdbx_seq_one_letter_code
_entity_poly.pdbx_strand_id
1 'polypeptide(L)'
;MIFEDVLTESDKLRAERTLGKLFRHDVSRWALAGGFVTELHIKKRVGLASIRTLHDIDFIVPSFDCIPTGLAEDFLFRHVHPNDPPGKTLLQGVDEETGVRIDVFRAYGSVMDRTLPIEEMSQSLRMISHEDLTARAARLCLDLHEHRPIAPKYARDFLRLLDLSTHEDVESAWQEHRQTHRPESFASVAAEIRRLVAVRPELLVDPVYSTDVHEICSRCVKTSAFPLADAQRILEILGYC
;
A
#
# COMPACT_ATOMS: atom_id res chain seq x y z
N MET A 1 2.89 19.53 -8.44
CA MET A 1 3.76 18.43 -7.94
C MET A 1 2.89 17.25 -7.53
N ILE A 2 3.36 16.00 -7.66
CA ILE A 2 2.58 14.77 -7.35
C ILE A 2 1.88 14.82 -5.97
N PHE A 3 2.49 15.45 -4.96
CA PHE A 3 1.97 15.52 -3.58
C PHE A 3 1.08 16.72 -3.28
N GLU A 4 0.82 17.57 -4.27
CA GLU A 4 0.08 18.82 -4.06
C GLU A 4 -1.38 18.53 -3.73
N ASP A 5 -1.90 19.20 -2.71
CA ASP A 5 -3.27 19.07 -2.18
C ASP A 5 -3.64 17.68 -1.62
N VAL A 6 -2.67 16.79 -1.42
CA VAL A 6 -2.87 15.46 -0.81
C VAL A 6 -2.03 15.25 0.45
N LEU A 7 -0.91 15.96 0.60
CA LEU A 7 -0.08 15.98 1.81
C LEU A 7 0.02 17.39 2.39
N THR A 8 0.35 17.47 3.68
CA THR A 8 0.82 18.74 4.28
C THR A 8 2.16 19.14 3.66
N GLU A 9 2.52 20.43 3.69
CA GLU A 9 3.81 20.87 3.12
C GLU A 9 5.02 20.18 3.78
N SER A 10 4.98 19.95 5.10
CA SER A 10 6.04 19.20 5.79
C SER A 10 6.13 17.75 5.31
N ASP A 11 4.99 17.09 5.12
CA ASP A 11 4.96 15.69 4.66
C ASP A 11 5.32 15.55 3.18
N LYS A 12 4.96 16.54 2.36
CA LYS A 12 5.41 16.63 0.97
C LYS A 12 6.92 16.68 0.88
N LEU A 13 7.59 17.52 1.67
CA LEU A 13 9.05 17.57 1.70
C LEU A 13 9.66 16.23 2.13
N ARG A 14 9.06 15.55 3.12
CA ARG A 14 9.49 14.21 3.55
C ARG A 14 9.31 13.17 2.44
N ALA A 15 8.18 13.16 1.76
CA ALA A 15 7.90 12.27 0.62
C ALA A 15 8.88 12.51 -0.53
N GLU A 16 9.08 13.77 -0.92
CA GLU A 16 9.97 14.16 -2.02
C GLU A 16 11.42 13.77 -1.74
N ARG A 17 11.92 13.96 -0.51
CA ARG A 17 13.25 13.51 -0.12
C ARG A 17 13.38 11.99 -0.15
N THR A 18 12.41 11.28 0.44
CA THR A 18 12.40 9.80 0.48
C THR A 18 12.40 9.23 -0.94
N LEU A 19 11.56 9.77 -1.81
CA LEU A 19 11.50 9.37 -3.22
C LEU A 19 12.77 9.76 -3.98
N GLY A 20 13.34 10.93 -3.70
CA GLY A 20 14.62 11.34 -4.27
C GLY A 20 15.73 10.31 -3.99
N LYS A 21 15.78 9.77 -2.77
CA LYS A 21 16.69 8.65 -2.43
C LYS A 21 16.34 7.39 -3.19
N LEU A 22 15.06 7.01 -3.21
CA LEU A 22 14.56 5.83 -3.90
C LEU A 22 14.92 5.84 -5.39
N PHE A 23 14.83 7.00 -6.04
CA PHE A 23 15.11 7.17 -7.46
C PHE A 23 16.60 7.13 -7.83
N ARG A 24 17.51 7.06 -6.85
CA ARG A 24 18.91 6.70 -7.11
C ARG A 24 19.06 5.22 -7.42
N HIS A 25 18.03 4.42 -7.17
CA HIS A 25 17.95 2.99 -7.43
C HIS A 25 17.01 2.71 -8.61
N ASP A 26 17.19 1.57 -9.28
CA ASP A 26 16.33 1.18 -10.41
C ASP A 26 14.95 0.70 -9.91
N VAL A 27 14.04 1.64 -9.71
CA VAL A 27 12.64 1.36 -9.34
C VAL A 27 11.69 1.42 -10.53
N SER A 28 12.19 1.26 -11.77
CA SER A 28 11.38 1.30 -12.99
C SER A 28 10.28 0.23 -13.05
N ARG A 29 10.44 -0.84 -12.27
CA ARG A 29 9.48 -1.95 -12.16
C ARG A 29 8.55 -1.84 -10.95
N TRP A 30 8.57 -0.71 -10.25
CA TRP A 30 7.74 -0.45 -9.08
C TRP A 30 6.53 0.39 -9.48
N ALA A 31 5.44 0.22 -8.76
CA ALA A 31 4.31 1.13 -8.86
C ALA A 31 3.86 1.58 -7.46
N LEU A 32 3.60 2.88 -7.30
CA LEU A 32 2.99 3.43 -6.11
C LEU A 32 1.61 2.83 -5.89
N ALA A 33 1.27 2.64 -4.62
CA ALA A 33 0.00 2.08 -4.17
C ALA A 33 -0.49 2.75 -2.88
N GLY A 34 -1.47 2.11 -2.24
CA GLY A 34 -1.93 2.51 -0.93
C GLY A 34 -2.84 3.73 -0.93
N GLY A 35 -3.00 4.30 0.26
CA GLY A 35 -3.94 5.39 0.46
C GLY A 35 -3.48 6.69 -0.19
N PHE A 36 -2.18 6.87 -0.42
CA PHE A 36 -1.66 8.01 -1.17
C PHE A 36 -2.19 8.02 -2.61
N VAL A 37 -2.05 6.90 -3.33
CA VAL A 37 -2.56 6.76 -4.70
C VAL A 37 -4.10 6.82 -4.75
N THR A 38 -4.76 6.39 -3.69
CA THR A 38 -6.22 6.55 -3.56
C THR A 38 -6.61 8.04 -3.64
N GLU A 39 -5.93 8.92 -2.91
CA GLU A 39 -6.22 10.37 -2.99
C GLU A 39 -5.89 10.96 -4.36
N LEU A 40 -4.82 10.50 -5.02
CA LEU A 40 -4.48 10.95 -6.37
C LEU A 40 -5.58 10.63 -7.39
N HIS A 41 -6.12 9.41 -7.36
CA HIS A 41 -7.23 9.03 -8.24
C HIS A 41 -8.49 9.84 -7.96
N ILE A 42 -8.81 10.06 -6.68
CA ILE A 42 -9.94 10.90 -6.28
C ILE A 42 -9.73 12.33 -6.78
N LYS A 43 -8.55 12.92 -6.58
CA LYS A 43 -8.21 14.25 -7.09
C LYS A 43 -8.41 14.34 -8.60
N LYS A 44 -7.85 13.38 -9.35
CA LYS A 44 -7.89 13.37 -10.83
C LYS A 44 -9.32 13.26 -11.37
N ARG A 45 -10.22 12.57 -10.67
CA ARG A 45 -11.59 12.30 -11.14
C ARG A 45 -12.65 13.29 -10.63
N VAL A 46 -12.55 13.73 -9.38
CA VAL A 46 -13.57 14.57 -8.73
C VAL A 46 -13.05 15.89 -8.17
N GLY A 47 -11.74 16.13 -8.22
CA GLY A 47 -11.11 17.41 -7.81
C GLY A 47 -11.00 17.63 -6.29
N LEU A 48 -11.57 16.76 -5.45
CA LEU A 48 -11.64 16.91 -3.99
C LEU A 48 -10.92 15.76 -3.27
N ALA A 49 -9.60 15.86 -3.15
CA ALA A 49 -8.83 14.95 -2.31
C ALA A 49 -8.81 15.38 -0.84
N SER A 50 -8.60 14.42 0.04
CA SER A 50 -8.34 14.70 1.45
C SER A 50 -6.84 14.87 1.68
N ILE A 51 -6.47 15.93 2.42
CA ILE A 51 -5.10 16.07 2.93
C ILE A 51 -4.89 15.03 4.03
N ARG A 52 -3.81 14.26 3.92
CA ARG A 52 -3.44 13.21 4.88
C ARG A 52 -2.03 13.43 5.44
N THR A 53 -1.79 12.84 6.61
CA THR A 53 -0.46 12.72 7.19
C THR A 53 0.33 11.61 6.49
N LEU A 54 1.63 11.80 6.34
CA LEU A 54 2.52 10.79 5.77
C LEU A 54 3.17 9.95 6.87
N HIS A 55 2.87 8.65 6.84
CA HIS A 55 3.50 7.64 7.69
C HIS A 55 4.32 6.65 6.86
N ASP A 56 3.76 6.22 5.74
CA ASP A 56 4.31 5.24 4.83
C ASP A 56 4.12 5.63 3.36
N ILE A 57 4.96 5.06 2.49
CA ILE A 57 4.77 5.03 1.05
C ILE A 57 4.71 3.56 0.62
N ASP A 58 3.55 3.17 0.10
CA ASP A 58 3.29 1.82 -0.37
C ASP A 58 3.69 1.67 -1.83
N PHE A 59 4.37 0.57 -2.15
CA PHE A 59 4.72 0.17 -3.50
C PHE A 59 4.30 -1.27 -3.77
N ILE A 60 4.02 -1.58 -5.03
CA ILE A 60 3.88 -2.94 -5.52
C ILE A 60 4.99 -3.26 -6.53
N VAL A 61 5.44 -4.50 -6.53
CA VAL A 61 6.42 -5.03 -7.48
C VAL A 61 5.97 -6.42 -7.97
N PRO A 62 6.39 -6.85 -9.18
CA PRO A 62 6.07 -8.19 -9.69
C PRO A 62 6.53 -9.32 -8.75
N SER A 63 7.74 -9.18 -8.21
CA SER A 63 8.42 -10.20 -7.40
C SER A 63 9.62 -9.60 -6.66
N PHE A 64 10.17 -10.35 -5.71
CA PHE A 64 11.26 -9.89 -4.83
C PHE A 64 12.57 -9.57 -5.58
N ASP A 65 12.86 -10.27 -6.67
CA ASP A 65 13.99 -10.03 -7.56
C ASP A 65 13.94 -8.67 -8.29
N CYS A 66 12.79 -7.99 -8.26
CA CYS A 66 12.63 -6.64 -8.80
C CYS A 66 13.03 -5.54 -7.80
N ILE A 67 13.46 -5.90 -6.60
CA ILE A 67 13.88 -4.97 -5.55
C ILE A 67 15.39 -4.72 -5.70
N PRO A 68 15.84 -3.48 -5.96
CA PRO A 68 17.26 -3.19 -6.11
C PRO A 68 18.04 -3.49 -4.83
N THR A 69 19.12 -4.26 -4.94
CA THR A 69 19.96 -4.61 -3.79
C THR A 69 20.70 -3.40 -3.20
N GLY A 70 20.86 -2.33 -3.98
CA GLY A 70 21.45 -1.06 -3.52
C GLY A 70 20.61 -0.30 -2.50
N LEU A 71 19.32 -0.65 -2.31
CA LEU A 71 18.46 0.06 -1.36
C LEU A 71 19.01 0.05 0.08
N ALA A 72 19.80 -0.94 0.46
CA ALA A 72 20.44 -1.01 1.78
C ALA A 72 21.41 0.14 2.07
N GLU A 73 21.86 0.86 1.05
CA GLU A 73 22.74 2.03 1.19
C GLU A 73 21.99 3.25 1.76
N ASP A 74 20.66 3.29 1.58
CA ASP A 74 19.84 4.45 1.90
C ASP A 74 18.71 4.18 2.90
N PHE A 75 18.34 2.92 3.10
CA PHE A 75 17.19 2.53 3.91
C PHE A 75 17.52 1.41 4.90
N LEU A 76 16.89 1.47 6.07
CA LEU A 76 16.99 0.44 7.11
C LEU A 76 15.80 -0.52 7.00
N PHE A 77 16.05 -1.83 6.95
CA PHE A 77 14.97 -2.81 6.76
C PHE A 77 14.52 -3.48 8.06
N ARG A 78 13.22 -3.45 8.34
CA ARG A 78 12.62 -4.17 9.46
C ARG A 78 12.10 -5.54 9.06
N HIS A 79 11.59 -5.67 7.84
CA HIS A 79 11.08 -6.94 7.32
C HIS A 79 11.55 -7.21 5.90
N VAL A 80 11.93 -8.47 5.66
CA VAL A 80 12.36 -8.98 4.35
C VAL A 80 11.77 -10.38 4.18
N HIS A 81 10.79 -10.54 3.29
CA HIS A 81 10.02 -11.76 3.06
C HIS A 81 10.07 -12.16 1.56
N PRO A 82 11.18 -12.71 1.07
CA PRO A 82 11.35 -13.00 -0.35
C PRO A 82 10.36 -14.03 -0.91
N ASN A 83 9.82 -14.87 -0.04
CA ASN A 83 8.95 -15.99 -0.39
C ASN A 83 7.46 -15.69 -0.18
N ASP A 84 7.12 -14.48 0.25
CA ASP A 84 5.73 -14.14 0.55
C ASP A 84 4.86 -14.16 -0.72
N PRO A 85 3.60 -14.63 -0.60
CA PRO A 85 2.69 -14.74 -1.73
C PRO A 85 2.19 -13.37 -2.19
N PRO A 86 1.53 -13.29 -3.36
CA PRO A 86 0.86 -12.09 -3.84
C PRO A 86 0.04 -11.35 -2.77
N GLY A 87 0.19 -10.03 -2.76
CA GLY A 87 -0.41 -9.07 -1.83
C GLY A 87 0.06 -9.13 -0.39
N LYS A 88 1.16 -9.83 -0.12
CA LYS A 88 1.87 -9.73 1.15
C LYS A 88 3.11 -8.86 0.99
N THR A 89 3.55 -8.30 2.12
CA THR A 89 4.74 -7.45 2.20
C THR A 89 5.97 -8.29 1.91
N LEU A 90 6.71 -7.90 0.88
CA LEU A 90 8.01 -8.46 0.51
C LEU A 90 9.15 -7.78 1.26
N LEU A 91 9.04 -6.47 1.47
CA LEU A 91 10.06 -5.67 2.14
C LEU A 91 9.39 -4.50 2.85
N GLN A 92 9.81 -4.24 4.09
CA GLN A 92 9.46 -3.03 4.84
C GLN A 92 10.76 -2.36 5.28
N GLY A 93 10.97 -1.13 4.86
CA GLY A 93 12.10 -0.30 5.24
C GLY A 93 11.70 1.05 5.81
N VAL A 94 12.68 1.79 6.29
CA VAL A 94 12.54 3.16 6.80
C VAL A 94 13.66 4.03 6.23
N ASP A 95 13.30 5.24 5.83
CA ASP A 95 14.27 6.32 5.61
C ASP A 95 14.60 6.96 6.96
N GLU A 96 15.84 6.82 7.39
CA GLU A 96 16.30 7.32 8.69
C GLU A 96 16.23 8.86 8.78
N GLU A 97 16.39 9.58 7.67
CA GLU A 97 16.40 11.05 7.68
C GLU A 97 14.98 11.62 7.76
N THR A 98 14.03 11.01 7.04
CA THR A 98 12.68 11.54 6.91
C THR A 98 11.69 10.88 7.88
N GLY A 99 12.08 9.75 8.49
CA GLY A 99 11.20 8.93 9.32
C GLY A 99 10.02 8.36 8.53
N VAL A 100 10.15 8.20 7.21
CA VAL A 100 9.10 7.66 6.34
C VAL A 100 9.32 6.17 6.17
N ARG A 101 8.26 5.38 6.38
CA ARG A 101 8.27 3.94 6.12
C ARG A 101 8.05 3.66 4.63
N ILE A 102 8.72 2.65 4.10
CA ILE A 102 8.53 2.17 2.73
C ILE A 102 8.04 0.73 2.83
N ASP A 103 6.83 0.50 2.33
CA ASP A 103 6.22 -0.83 2.30
C ASP A 103 6.16 -1.33 0.86
N VAL A 104 6.80 -2.46 0.57
CA VAL A 104 6.84 -3.06 -0.76
C VAL A 104 6.08 -4.38 -0.74
N PHE A 105 5.04 -4.49 -1.56
CA PHE A 105 4.16 -5.64 -1.65
C PHE A 105 4.35 -6.39 -2.97
N ARG A 106 4.11 -7.70 -2.95
CA ARG A 106 4.05 -8.49 -4.17
C ARG A 106 2.74 -8.21 -4.91
N ALA A 107 2.81 -7.96 -6.21
CA ALA A 107 1.64 -7.77 -7.07
C ALA A 107 0.79 -9.06 -7.18
N TYR A 108 -0.51 -8.89 -7.45
CA TYR A 108 -1.40 -9.98 -7.90
C TYR A 108 -1.44 -10.03 -9.42
N GLY A 109 -1.63 -11.24 -9.96
CA GLY A 109 -1.99 -11.46 -11.37
C GLY A 109 -1.26 -10.52 -12.33
N SER A 110 -2.04 -9.75 -13.07
CA SER A 110 -1.61 -8.79 -14.09
C SER A 110 -1.73 -7.33 -13.62
N VAL A 111 -1.73 -7.06 -12.31
CA VAL A 111 -1.80 -5.69 -11.75
C VAL A 111 -0.74 -4.78 -12.39
N MET A 112 0.48 -5.30 -12.58
CA MET A 112 1.59 -4.52 -13.14
C MET A 112 1.33 -4.07 -14.59
N ASP A 113 0.54 -4.82 -15.36
CA ASP A 113 0.17 -4.49 -16.74
C ASP A 113 -0.84 -3.33 -16.81
N ARG A 114 -1.63 -3.15 -15.74
CA ARG A 114 -2.66 -2.09 -15.62
C ARG A 114 -2.18 -0.83 -14.90
N THR A 115 -0.89 -0.77 -14.52
CA THR A 115 -0.33 0.42 -13.87
C THR A 115 -0.27 1.62 -14.83
N LEU A 116 -0.50 2.81 -14.30
CA LEU A 116 -0.57 4.06 -15.04
C LEU A 116 0.70 4.89 -14.83
N PRO A 117 1.20 5.61 -15.84
CA PRO A 117 2.29 6.56 -15.64
C PRO A 117 1.84 7.70 -14.73
N ILE A 118 2.78 8.28 -13.98
CA ILE A 118 2.55 9.50 -13.22
C ILE A 118 3.09 10.67 -14.05
N GLU A 119 2.19 11.45 -14.64
CA GLU A 119 2.51 12.48 -15.64
C GLU A 119 3.40 13.60 -15.06
N GLU A 120 3.27 13.87 -13.76
CA GLU A 120 3.96 14.94 -13.04
C GLU A 120 5.37 14.56 -12.55
N MET A 121 5.84 13.35 -12.84
CA MET A 121 7.18 12.87 -12.45
C MET A 121 8.09 12.74 -13.66
N SER A 122 9.29 13.32 -13.58
CA SER A 122 10.33 13.21 -14.62
C SER A 122 10.93 11.81 -14.73
N GLN A 123 10.72 10.97 -13.71
CA GLN A 123 11.18 9.60 -13.63
C GLN A 123 10.01 8.64 -13.84
N SER A 124 10.29 7.45 -14.38
CA SER A 124 9.33 6.44 -14.85
C SER A 124 8.59 5.70 -13.72
N LEU A 125 8.21 6.40 -12.65
CA LEU A 125 7.39 5.81 -11.61
C LEU A 125 5.95 5.67 -12.10
N ARG A 126 5.37 4.50 -11.83
CA ARG A 126 3.99 4.18 -12.18
C ARG A 126 3.14 4.19 -10.91
N MET A 127 1.83 4.28 -11.05
CA MET A 127 0.88 4.08 -9.97
C MET A 127 -0.09 2.96 -10.33
N ILE A 128 -0.55 2.23 -9.32
CA ILE A 128 -1.58 1.22 -9.50
C ILE A 128 -2.88 1.85 -10.03
N SER A 129 -3.62 1.10 -10.84
CA SER A 129 -4.91 1.55 -11.36
C SER A 129 -5.94 1.70 -10.23
N HIS A 130 -6.93 2.55 -10.44
CA HIS A 130 -8.01 2.73 -9.47
C HIS A 130 -8.90 1.47 -9.34
N GLU A 131 -9.06 0.70 -10.42
CA GLU A 131 -9.76 -0.60 -10.43
C GLU A 131 -9.06 -1.60 -9.52
N ASP A 132 -7.73 -1.73 -9.61
CA ASP A 132 -6.95 -2.61 -8.76
C ASP A 132 -6.94 -2.16 -7.29
N LEU A 133 -6.93 -0.85 -7.00
CA LEU A 133 -7.13 -0.34 -5.64
C LEU A 133 -8.51 -0.69 -5.10
N THR A 134 -9.55 -0.52 -5.91
CA THR A 134 -10.93 -0.82 -5.54
C THR A 134 -11.10 -2.31 -5.25
N ALA A 135 -10.61 -3.17 -6.14
CA ALA A 135 -10.65 -4.63 -5.99
C ALA A 135 -9.87 -5.09 -4.74
N ARG A 136 -8.70 -4.50 -4.47
CA ARG A 136 -7.90 -4.77 -3.28
C ARG A 136 -8.61 -4.34 -2.00
N ALA A 137 -9.17 -3.12 -1.97
CA ALA A 137 -9.91 -2.63 -0.82
C ALA A 137 -11.16 -3.50 -0.55
N ALA A 138 -11.85 -3.95 -1.61
CA ALA A 138 -12.96 -4.88 -1.51
C ALA A 138 -12.54 -6.21 -0.87
N ARG A 139 -11.44 -6.80 -1.35
CA ARG A 139 -10.87 -8.04 -0.79
C ARG A 139 -10.61 -7.90 0.71
N LEU A 140 -10.01 -6.79 1.14
CA LEU A 140 -9.73 -6.53 2.57
C LEU A 140 -11.02 -6.37 3.37
N CYS A 141 -12.03 -5.70 2.83
CA CYS A 141 -13.32 -5.51 3.52
C CYS A 141 -14.09 -6.83 3.73
N LEU A 142 -13.85 -7.86 2.91
CA LEU A 142 -14.51 -9.16 3.05
C LEU A 142 -14.08 -9.94 4.30
N ASP A 143 -13.01 -9.52 4.99
CA ASP A 143 -12.68 -10.05 6.31
C ASP A 143 -13.81 -9.79 7.33
N LEU A 144 -14.60 -8.72 7.13
CA LEU A 144 -15.80 -8.47 7.91
C LEU A 144 -16.79 -9.62 7.83
N HIS A 145 -16.92 -10.30 6.69
CA HIS A 145 -17.84 -11.43 6.52
C HIS A 145 -17.49 -12.57 7.50
N GLU A 146 -16.20 -12.76 7.75
CA GLU A 146 -15.66 -13.78 8.67
C GLU A 146 -15.55 -13.30 10.12
N HIS A 147 -16.18 -12.18 10.47
CA HIS A 147 -16.10 -11.56 11.79
C HIS A 147 -14.67 -11.20 12.21
N ARG A 148 -13.80 -10.92 11.23
CA ARG A 148 -12.44 -10.45 11.49
C ARG A 148 -12.42 -8.93 11.46
N PRO A 149 -11.77 -8.27 12.44
CA PRO A 149 -11.67 -6.82 12.44
C PRO A 149 -10.79 -6.34 11.28
N ILE A 150 -11.13 -5.16 10.75
CA ILE A 150 -10.35 -4.48 9.72
C ILE A 150 -10.08 -3.04 10.12
N ALA A 151 -9.02 -2.44 9.57
CA ALA A 151 -8.78 -1.02 9.75
C ALA A 151 -9.91 -0.20 9.08
N PRO A 152 -10.49 0.81 9.77
CA PRO A 152 -11.57 1.64 9.22
C PRO A 152 -11.22 2.29 7.87
N LYS A 153 -9.94 2.57 7.63
CA LYS A 153 -9.46 3.15 6.36
C LYS A 153 -9.81 2.28 5.15
N TYR A 154 -9.81 0.95 5.27
CA TYR A 154 -10.11 0.07 4.13
C TYR A 154 -11.56 0.19 3.67
N ALA A 155 -12.51 0.23 4.63
CA ALA A 155 -13.92 0.45 4.32
C ALA A 155 -14.16 1.84 3.72
N ARG A 156 -13.53 2.86 4.29
CA ARG A 156 -13.62 4.25 3.81
C ARG A 156 -13.09 4.39 2.38
N ASP A 157 -11.88 3.89 2.13
CA ASP A 157 -11.23 3.97 0.82
C ASP A 157 -12.03 3.16 -0.21
N PHE A 158 -12.52 1.97 0.14
CA PHE A 158 -13.40 1.17 -0.73
C PHE A 158 -14.64 1.96 -1.15
N LEU A 159 -15.39 2.54 -0.21
CA LEU A 159 -16.62 3.28 -0.52
C LEU A 159 -16.33 4.50 -1.40
N ARG A 160 -15.26 5.23 -1.13
CA ARG A 160 -14.86 6.41 -1.92
C ARG A 160 -14.42 6.03 -3.34
N LEU A 161 -13.66 4.95 -3.49
CA LEU A 161 -13.18 4.47 -4.78
C LEU A 161 -14.33 3.88 -5.62
N LEU A 162 -15.29 3.22 -4.98
CA LEU A 162 -16.46 2.65 -5.64
C LEU A 162 -17.31 3.70 -6.34
N ASP A 163 -17.29 4.96 -5.87
CA ASP A 163 -17.98 6.07 -6.51
C ASP A 163 -17.26 6.59 -7.79
N LEU A 164 -16.06 6.09 -8.09
CA LEU A 164 -15.24 6.52 -9.23
C LEU A 164 -15.28 5.58 -10.45
N SER A 165 -15.87 4.40 -10.31
CA SER A 165 -15.85 3.32 -11.31
C SER A 165 -17.22 2.67 -11.44
N THR A 166 -17.53 2.13 -12.61
CA THR A 166 -18.64 1.19 -12.72
C THR A 166 -18.22 -0.17 -12.18
N HIS A 167 -19.19 -1.03 -11.83
CA HIS A 167 -18.85 -2.39 -11.41
C HIS A 167 -18.17 -3.19 -12.54
N GLU A 168 -18.49 -2.90 -13.79
CA GLU A 168 -17.93 -3.57 -14.97
C GLU A 168 -16.44 -3.25 -15.13
N ASP A 169 -16.04 -2.00 -14.88
CA ASP A 169 -14.62 -1.57 -14.97
C ASP A 169 -13.72 -2.36 -14.01
N VAL A 170 -14.23 -2.62 -12.79
CA VAL A 170 -13.45 -3.26 -11.72
C VAL A 170 -13.45 -4.80 -11.83
N GLU A 171 -14.36 -5.39 -12.61
CA GLU A 171 -14.60 -6.83 -12.63
C GLU A 171 -13.33 -7.63 -12.98
N SER A 172 -12.57 -7.21 -13.99
CA SER A 172 -11.33 -7.90 -14.38
C SER A 172 -10.28 -7.90 -13.27
N ALA A 173 -10.11 -6.76 -12.58
CA ALA A 173 -9.21 -6.68 -11.43
C ALA A 173 -9.73 -7.56 -10.28
N TRP A 174 -11.05 -7.52 -10.02
CA TRP A 174 -11.67 -8.33 -8.98
C TRP A 174 -11.41 -9.83 -9.16
N GLN A 175 -11.50 -10.36 -10.39
CA GLN A 175 -11.23 -11.78 -10.64
C GLN A 175 -9.83 -12.22 -10.21
N GLU A 176 -8.84 -11.33 -10.26
CA GLU A 176 -7.46 -11.63 -9.84
C GLU A 176 -7.26 -11.41 -8.33
N HIS A 177 -7.91 -10.38 -7.77
CA HIS A 177 -7.79 -10.05 -6.34
C HIS A 177 -8.68 -10.93 -5.45
N ARG A 178 -9.71 -11.59 -5.97
CA ARG A 178 -10.63 -12.37 -5.13
C ARG A 178 -9.97 -13.59 -4.51
N GLN A 179 -10.49 -14.02 -3.37
CA GLN A 179 -10.23 -15.37 -2.88
C GLN A 179 -11.18 -16.34 -3.60
N THR A 180 -10.72 -17.56 -3.89
CA THR A 180 -11.47 -18.53 -4.72
C THR A 180 -12.85 -18.89 -4.20
N HIS A 181 -13.10 -18.77 -2.90
CA HIS A 181 -14.37 -19.06 -2.22
C HIS A 181 -15.31 -17.84 -2.07
N ARG A 182 -14.96 -16.69 -2.65
CA ARG A 182 -15.73 -15.43 -2.55
C ARG A 182 -16.69 -15.27 -3.73
N PRO A 183 -17.69 -14.37 -3.63
CA PRO A 183 -18.68 -14.20 -4.68
C PRO A 183 -18.01 -13.90 -6.02
N GLU A 184 -18.62 -14.43 -7.08
CA GLU A 184 -18.02 -14.42 -8.40
C GLU A 184 -17.97 -13.01 -8.99
N SER A 185 -19.00 -12.18 -8.84
CA SER A 185 -19.03 -10.84 -9.43
C SER A 185 -18.68 -9.72 -8.45
N PHE A 186 -18.01 -8.69 -8.95
CA PHE A 186 -17.69 -7.49 -8.19
C PHE A 186 -18.95 -6.75 -7.73
N ALA A 187 -20.01 -6.70 -8.56
CA ALA A 187 -21.28 -6.08 -8.20
C ALA A 187 -21.91 -6.71 -6.94
N SER A 188 -21.89 -8.03 -6.82
CA SER A 188 -22.40 -8.75 -5.64
C SER A 188 -21.56 -8.42 -4.40
N VAL A 189 -20.24 -8.41 -4.56
CA VAL A 189 -19.28 -8.08 -3.50
C VAL A 189 -19.46 -6.65 -2.99
N ALA A 190 -19.65 -5.69 -3.90
CA ALA A 190 -19.84 -4.30 -3.54
C ALA A 190 -21.12 -4.06 -2.72
N ALA A 191 -22.22 -4.72 -3.10
CA ALA A 191 -23.46 -4.66 -2.33
C ALA A 191 -23.30 -5.29 -0.94
N GLU A 192 -22.62 -6.44 -0.85
CA GLU A 192 -22.38 -7.13 0.42
C GLU A 192 -21.46 -6.33 1.35
N ILE A 193 -20.38 -5.72 0.84
CA ILE A 193 -19.48 -4.90 1.65
C ILE A 193 -20.21 -3.67 2.21
N ARG A 194 -21.03 -2.98 1.40
CA ARG A 194 -21.85 -1.85 1.88
C ARG A 194 -22.72 -2.27 3.07
N ARG A 195 -23.36 -3.43 2.96
CA ARG A 195 -24.17 -4.01 4.04
C ARG A 195 -23.31 -4.35 5.26
N LEU A 196 -22.19 -5.05 5.09
CA LEU A 196 -21.30 -5.47 6.18
C LEU A 196 -20.73 -4.28 6.95
N VAL A 197 -20.27 -3.24 6.27
CA VAL A 197 -19.76 -2.01 6.90
C VAL A 197 -20.85 -1.33 7.75
N ALA A 198 -22.10 -1.31 7.27
CA ALA A 198 -23.21 -0.70 7.99
C ALA A 198 -23.66 -1.52 9.22
N VAL A 199 -23.64 -2.85 9.14
CA VAL A 199 -24.16 -3.73 10.21
C VAL A 199 -23.08 -4.24 11.17
N ARG A 200 -21.80 -4.00 10.89
CA ARG A 200 -20.66 -4.42 11.73
C ARG A 200 -19.67 -3.28 12.04
N PRO A 201 -20.14 -2.08 12.45
CA PRO A 201 -19.23 -0.98 12.75
C PRO A 201 -18.25 -1.32 13.90
N GLU A 202 -18.61 -2.25 14.79
CA GLU A 202 -17.77 -2.73 15.89
C GLU A 202 -16.51 -3.49 15.44
N LEU A 203 -16.49 -3.98 14.19
CA LEU A 203 -15.32 -4.64 13.60
C LEU A 203 -14.40 -3.68 12.83
N LEU A 204 -14.73 -2.38 12.78
CA LEU A 204 -13.86 -1.35 12.23
C LEU A 204 -12.94 -0.85 13.35
N VAL A 205 -11.80 -1.52 13.52
CA VAL A 205 -10.88 -1.30 14.64
C VAL A 205 -9.56 -0.75 14.10
N ASP A 206 -9.12 0.39 14.64
CA ASP A 206 -7.83 0.95 14.27
C ASP A 206 -6.70 0.00 14.70
N PRO A 207 -5.84 -0.43 13.75
CA PRO A 207 -4.75 -1.33 14.07
C PRO A 207 -3.73 -0.62 14.97
N VAL A 208 -3.30 -1.29 16.03
CA VAL A 208 -2.18 -0.84 16.85
C VAL A 208 -0.89 -1.33 16.21
N TYR A 209 0.02 -0.41 15.90
CA TYR A 209 1.35 -0.78 15.42
C TYR A 209 2.11 -1.48 16.55
N SER A 210 2.70 -2.65 16.28
CA SER A 210 3.48 -3.36 17.29
C SER A 210 4.73 -2.56 17.64
N THR A 211 4.89 -2.23 18.93
CA THR A 211 6.07 -1.58 19.49
C THR A 211 6.97 -2.56 20.26
N ASP A 212 6.73 -3.87 20.11
CA ASP A 212 7.54 -4.89 20.75
C ASP A 212 8.89 -5.05 20.03
N VAL A 213 9.94 -4.48 20.64
CA VAL A 213 11.32 -4.59 20.17
C VAL A 213 11.85 -6.02 20.16
N HIS A 214 11.25 -6.92 20.95
CA HIS A 214 11.65 -8.31 21.06
C HIS A 214 10.86 -9.24 20.12
N GLU A 215 9.85 -8.73 19.42
CA GLU A 215 9.10 -9.51 18.46
C GLU A 215 9.99 -9.96 17.29
N ILE A 216 10.06 -11.27 17.09
CA ILE A 216 10.79 -11.90 16.00
C ILE A 216 9.79 -12.38 14.94
N CYS A 217 9.82 -11.76 13.76
CA CYS A 217 9.01 -12.21 12.63
C CYS A 217 9.56 -13.52 12.06
N SER A 218 8.79 -14.61 12.17
CA SER A 218 9.17 -15.95 11.66
C SER A 218 9.27 -16.03 10.13
N ARG A 219 8.73 -15.04 9.41
CA ARG A 219 8.80 -14.96 7.94
C ARG A 219 10.06 -14.26 7.45
N CYS A 220 10.73 -13.48 8.30
CA CYS A 220 11.90 -12.70 7.91
C CYS A 220 13.07 -13.59 7.53
N VAL A 221 13.65 -13.31 6.36
CA VAL A 221 14.83 -14.00 5.85
C VAL A 221 16.00 -13.03 5.91
N LYS A 222 17.07 -13.41 6.62
CA LYS A 222 18.32 -12.67 6.60
C LYS A 222 18.97 -12.83 5.24
N THR A 223 19.20 -11.72 4.55
CA THR A 223 19.93 -11.69 3.28
C THR A 223 21.11 -10.75 3.40
N SER A 224 22.18 -10.98 2.66
CA SER A 224 23.33 -10.06 2.63
C SER A 224 22.96 -8.72 1.97
N ALA A 225 22.09 -8.75 0.96
CA ALA A 225 21.64 -7.57 0.23
C ALA A 225 20.67 -6.69 1.04
N PHE A 226 19.87 -7.29 1.93
CA PHE A 226 18.89 -6.59 2.76
C PHE A 226 19.07 -7.03 4.22
N PRO A 227 20.09 -6.50 4.93
CA PRO A 227 20.28 -6.79 6.33
C PRO A 227 19.13 -6.22 7.16
N LEU A 228 18.68 -6.98 8.15
CA LEU A 228 17.66 -6.52 9.08
C LEU A 228 18.28 -5.56 10.09
N ALA A 229 17.71 -4.36 10.20
CA ALA A 229 18.06 -3.37 11.19
C ALA A 229 17.52 -3.76 12.57
N ASP A 230 18.12 -3.15 13.60
CA ASP A 230 17.67 -3.29 14.97
C ASP A 230 16.24 -2.76 15.16
N ALA A 231 15.43 -3.50 15.93
CA ALA A 231 14.01 -3.19 16.12
C ALA A 231 13.81 -1.84 16.83
N GLN A 232 14.61 -1.60 17.87
CA GLN A 232 14.53 -0.39 18.68
C GLN A 232 14.92 0.82 17.84
N ARG A 233 15.98 0.71 17.04
CA ARG A 233 16.37 1.79 16.11
C ARG A 233 15.24 2.17 15.16
N ILE A 234 14.55 1.18 14.57
CA ILE A 234 13.43 1.45 13.66
C ILE A 234 12.27 2.16 14.39
N LEU A 235 11.93 1.71 15.60
CA LEU A 235 10.83 2.29 16.37
C LEU A 235 11.12 3.72 16.85
N GLU A 236 12.36 4.02 17.22
CA GLU A 236 12.83 5.38 17.56
C GLU A 236 12.67 6.32 16.35
N ILE A 237 13.10 5.90 15.15
CA ILE A 237 12.96 6.69 13.92
C ILE A 237 11.49 6.98 13.60
N LEU A 238 10.62 5.99 13.81
CA LEU A 238 9.17 6.12 13.59
C LEU A 238 8.45 6.90 14.70
N GLY A 239 9.14 7.28 15.77
CA GLY A 239 8.59 8.06 16.89
C GLY A 239 7.73 7.27 17.87
N TYR A 240 7.92 5.94 17.95
CA TYR A 240 7.21 5.09 18.91
C TYR A 240 7.94 4.94 20.25
N CYS A 241 9.23 5.29 20.32
CA CYS A 241 10.09 5.17 21.51
C CYS A 241 11.00 6.39 21.63
#